data_AF-A0A9J6DYH4-F1
#
_entry.id   AF-A0A9J6DYH4-F1
#
_cell.length_a   1.000
_cell.length_b   1.000
_cell.length_c   1.000
_cell.angle_alpha   90.00
_cell.angle_beta   90.00
_cell.angle_gamma   90.00
#
_symmetry.space_group_name_H-M   'P 1'
#
loop_
_entity.id
_entity.type
_entity.pdbx_description
1 polymer ?
#
loop_
_entity_poly.entity_id
_entity_poly.type
_entity_poly.pdbx_seq_one_letter_code
_entity_poly.pdbx_strand_id
1 'polypeptide(L)'
;MYRQCLLAGCRCVELDCWTGRNSDEEPIVTHGYTVVTEILLREVIEAIAESAFKTSDFPVILSFENHCSPKQQAKMATYCRKLFGDMLMTEPLPSHPLRPGQPLPSPKQLLRKIIIKNKKKHHHARHHPHTAGSKPSSAAATAMAAATAAAAVPVEEEDDDISSPLDLAAVPQVDTGEDRMLKLLPDVDSSPSPAQRKRATVVFSGVRPPPPSE
;
A
#
# COMPACT_ATOMS: atom_id res chain seq x y z
N MET A 1 -19.25 -2.19 13.00
CA MET A 1 -19.51 -1.46 11.74
C MET A 1 -19.11 -2.27 10.50
N TYR A 2 -17.83 -2.40 10.13
CA TYR A 2 -17.43 -3.09 8.87
C TYR A 2 -18.04 -4.49 8.67
N ARG A 3 -17.98 -5.35 9.69
CA ARG A 3 -18.62 -6.68 9.66
C ARG A 3 -20.12 -6.59 9.34
N GLN A 4 -20.84 -5.72 10.05
CA GLN A 4 -22.29 -5.57 9.88
C GLN A 4 -22.64 -5.03 8.48
N CYS A 5 -21.90 -4.05 7.96
CA CYS A 5 -22.10 -3.54 6.61
C CYS A 5 -21.97 -4.65 5.57
N LEU A 6 -20.93 -5.47 5.67
CA LEU A 6 -20.69 -6.58 4.74
C LEU A 6 -21.73 -7.70 4.92
N LEU A 7 -22.12 -8.03 6.15
CA LEU A 7 -23.18 -9.01 6.41
C LEU A 7 -24.54 -8.54 5.86
N ALA A 8 -24.83 -7.23 5.90
CA ALA A 8 -26.01 -6.63 5.29
C ALA A 8 -25.96 -6.59 3.74
N GLY A 9 -24.89 -7.10 3.11
CA GLY A 9 -24.76 -7.18 1.65
C GLY A 9 -24.07 -5.98 1.02
N CYS A 10 -23.58 -5.00 1.79
CA CYS A 10 -22.78 -3.91 1.24
C CYS A 10 -21.53 -4.46 0.53
N ARG A 11 -21.24 -4.02 -0.69
CA ARG A 11 -20.09 -4.46 -1.51
C ARG A 11 -19.03 -3.37 -1.73
N CYS A 12 -19.20 -2.19 -1.13
CA CYS A 12 -18.23 -1.11 -1.22
C CYS A 12 -18.12 -0.42 0.13
N VAL A 13 -16.93 -0.42 0.74
CA VAL A 13 -16.69 0.22 2.03
C VAL A 13 -15.53 1.19 1.95
N GLU A 14 -15.61 2.25 2.73
CA GLU A 14 -14.60 3.32 2.78
C GLU A 14 -13.67 3.13 3.99
N LEU A 15 -12.39 3.42 3.77
CA LEU A 15 -11.34 3.42 4.79
C LEU A 15 -10.57 4.73 4.67
N ASP A 16 -10.79 5.65 5.60
CA ASP A 16 -10.02 6.89 5.72
C ASP A 16 -8.78 6.63 6.59
N CYS A 17 -7.66 6.36 5.92
CA CYS A 17 -6.43 5.85 6.52
C CYS A 17 -5.46 6.99 6.83
N TRP A 18 -5.03 7.08 8.08
CA TRP A 18 -4.15 8.12 8.59
C TRP A 18 -2.88 7.55 9.21
N THR A 19 -1.83 8.37 9.22
CA THR A 19 -0.57 8.03 9.89
C THR A 19 -0.80 7.95 11.39
N GLY A 20 -0.66 6.76 11.99
CA GLY A 20 -0.76 6.62 13.44
C GLY A 20 0.43 7.24 14.16
N ARG A 21 0.17 7.81 15.33
CA ARG A 21 1.13 8.56 16.15
C ARG A 21 1.78 7.72 17.26
N ASN A 22 1.47 6.42 17.32
CA ASN A 22 2.04 5.52 18.32
C ASN A 22 3.50 5.15 18.00
N SER A 23 4.22 4.67 19.02
CA SER A 23 5.63 4.23 18.92
C SER A 23 5.84 3.18 17.83
N ASP A 24 4.84 2.34 17.60
CA ASP A 24 4.90 1.25 16.64
C ASP A 24 4.60 1.72 15.21
N GLU A 25 4.22 2.98 15.01
CA GLU A 25 3.82 3.54 13.71
C GLU A 25 2.79 2.65 12.99
N GLU A 26 1.69 2.34 13.68
CA GLU A 26 0.59 1.57 13.12
C GLU A 26 -0.39 2.47 12.37
N PRO A 27 -0.74 2.17 11.11
CA PRO A 27 -1.76 2.93 10.39
C PRO A 27 -3.12 2.79 11.07
N ILE A 28 -3.84 3.91 11.15
CA ILE A 28 -5.16 3.99 11.78
C ILE A 28 -6.23 4.33 10.76
N VAL A 29 -7.49 4.07 11.13
CA VAL A 29 -8.67 4.57 10.44
C VAL A 29 -9.38 5.56 11.36
N THR A 30 -9.61 6.78 10.88
CA THR A 30 -10.35 7.83 11.59
C THR A 30 -10.84 8.86 10.59
N HIS A 31 -11.71 9.77 11.02
CA HIS A 31 -12.06 10.94 10.24
C HIS A 31 -11.17 12.11 10.67
N GLY A 32 -10.25 12.50 9.78
CA GLY A 32 -9.22 13.50 10.07
C GLY A 32 -9.78 14.84 10.54
N TYR A 33 -9.04 15.53 11.42
CA TYR A 33 -9.38 16.85 11.96
C TYR A 33 -10.72 16.92 12.70
N THR A 34 -11.20 15.78 13.22
CA THR A 34 -12.42 15.72 14.04
C THR A 34 -12.18 15.01 15.37
N VAL A 35 -13.18 15.01 16.25
CA VAL A 35 -13.16 14.34 17.57
C VAL A 35 -13.54 12.85 17.51
N VAL A 36 -13.53 12.26 16.30
CA VAL A 36 -13.86 10.85 16.11
C VAL A 36 -12.72 9.97 16.61
N THR A 37 -13.06 8.89 17.32
CA THR A 37 -12.10 7.92 17.83
C THR A 37 -11.36 7.21 16.69
N GLU A 38 -10.09 6.90 16.94
CA GLU A 38 -9.22 6.18 16.02
C GLU A 38 -9.35 4.66 16.25
N ILE A 39 -9.29 3.87 15.18
CA ILE A 39 -9.20 2.40 15.25
C ILE A 39 -8.03 1.89 14.42
N LEU A 40 -7.46 0.75 14.78
CA LEU A 40 -6.31 0.20 14.06
C LEU A 40 -6.74 -0.32 12.67
N LEU A 41 -5.99 0.03 11.63
CA LEU A 41 -6.28 -0.46 10.29
C LEU A 41 -6.22 -1.99 10.24
N ARG A 42 -5.28 -2.61 10.96
CA ARG A 42 -5.14 -4.08 11.01
C ARG A 42 -6.45 -4.75 11.42
N GLU A 43 -7.11 -4.27 12.47
CA GLU A 43 -8.37 -4.82 12.96
C GLU A 43 -9.51 -4.64 11.94
N VAL A 44 -9.51 -3.51 11.23
CA VAL A 44 -10.47 -3.25 10.13
C VAL A 44 -10.27 -4.25 8.98
N ILE A 45 -9.02 -4.50 8.58
CA ILE A 45 -8.70 -5.47 7.52
C ILE A 45 -9.08 -6.89 7.94
N GLU A 46 -8.77 -7.30 9.18
CA GLU A 46 -9.18 -8.60 9.74
C GLU A 46 -10.71 -8.76 9.74
N ALA A 47 -11.43 -7.71 10.18
CA ALA A 47 -12.89 -7.69 10.18
C ALA A 47 -13.50 -7.84 8.77
N ILE A 48 -12.91 -7.18 7.78
CA ILE A 48 -13.33 -7.30 6.38
C ILE A 48 -13.03 -8.70 5.85
N ALA A 49 -11.82 -9.23 6.07
CA ALA A 49 -11.43 -10.56 5.60
C ALA A 49 -12.38 -11.65 6.11
N GLU A 50 -12.80 -11.56 7.36
CA GLU A 50 -13.72 -12.50 8.00
C GLU A 50 -15.15 -12.44 7.41
N SER A 51 -15.61 -11.27 6.98
CA SER A 51 -17.03 -11.03 6.67
C SER A 51 -17.35 -10.77 5.20
N ALA A 52 -16.35 -10.46 4.37
CA ALA A 52 -16.52 -10.01 2.99
C ALA A 52 -17.43 -10.92 2.16
N PHE A 53 -17.29 -12.24 2.30
CA PHE A 53 -18.01 -13.21 1.48
C PHE A 53 -18.94 -14.13 2.27
N LYS A 54 -19.39 -13.73 3.47
CA LYS A 54 -20.31 -14.54 4.29
C LYS A 54 -21.74 -14.58 3.74
N THR A 55 -22.21 -13.48 3.16
CA THR A 55 -23.60 -13.35 2.67
C THR A 55 -23.72 -13.16 1.16
N SER A 56 -22.60 -12.96 0.46
CA SER A 56 -22.56 -12.84 -0.99
C SER A 56 -21.14 -13.09 -1.50
N ASP A 57 -20.99 -13.92 -2.53
CA ASP A 57 -19.71 -14.23 -3.16
C ASP A 57 -19.25 -13.16 -4.17
N PHE A 58 -20.07 -12.15 -4.45
CA PHE A 58 -19.72 -11.07 -5.38
C PHE A 58 -18.61 -10.17 -4.82
N PRO A 59 -17.81 -9.52 -5.70
CA PRO A 59 -16.62 -8.77 -5.31
C PRO A 59 -16.90 -7.66 -4.30
N VAL A 60 -15.91 -7.37 -3.47
CA VAL A 60 -15.92 -6.26 -2.51
C VAL A 60 -14.90 -5.20 -2.94
N ILE A 61 -15.31 -3.94 -2.95
CA ILE A 61 -14.46 -2.79 -3.26
C ILE A 61 -14.10 -2.07 -1.96
N LEU A 62 -12.80 -1.87 -1.75
CA LEU A 62 -12.28 -1.07 -0.64
C LEU A 62 -11.85 0.29 -1.20
N SER A 63 -12.59 1.33 -0.85
CA SER A 63 -12.25 2.70 -1.20
C SER A 63 -11.32 3.28 -0.14
N PHE A 64 -10.03 3.31 -0.44
CA PHE A 64 -9.04 3.95 0.43
C PHE A 64 -9.00 5.45 0.18
N GLU A 65 -9.22 6.22 1.23
CA GLU A 65 -8.72 7.59 1.33
C GLU A 65 -7.41 7.53 2.13
N ASN A 66 -6.29 7.92 1.50
CA ASN A 66 -4.96 7.61 2.01
C ASN A 66 -4.18 8.88 2.37
N HIS A 67 -3.96 9.06 3.67
CA HIS A 67 -3.17 10.12 4.30
C HIS A 67 -1.96 9.55 5.07
N CYS A 68 -1.58 8.30 4.80
CA CYS A 68 -0.47 7.63 5.47
C CYS A 68 0.89 8.04 4.89
N SER A 69 1.92 8.04 5.74
CA SER A 69 3.33 8.16 5.31
C SER A 69 3.76 6.97 4.44
N PRO A 70 4.81 7.07 3.60
CA PRO A 70 5.27 5.96 2.77
C PRO A 70 5.60 4.68 3.55
N LYS A 71 6.19 4.82 4.74
CA LYS A 71 6.52 3.68 5.63
C LYS A 71 5.23 2.97 6.09
N GLN A 72 4.23 3.74 6.52
CA GLN A 72 2.95 3.15 6.92
C GLN A 72 2.15 2.61 5.73
N GLN A 73 2.22 3.23 4.54
CA GLN A 73 1.62 2.67 3.33
C GLN A 73 2.17 1.28 2.98
N ALA A 74 3.47 1.04 3.20
CA ALA A 74 4.07 -0.29 3.03
C ALA A 74 3.50 -1.31 4.02
N LYS A 75 3.28 -0.90 5.28
CA LYS A 75 2.56 -1.73 6.28
C LYS A 75 1.12 -2.02 5.85
N MET A 76 0.37 -1.02 5.41
CA MET A 76 -1.01 -1.20 4.90
C MET A 76 -1.05 -2.25 3.78
N ALA A 77 -0.15 -2.13 2.80
CA ALA A 77 -0.06 -3.09 1.70
C ALA A 77 0.30 -4.50 2.17
N THR A 78 1.14 -4.61 3.20
CA THR A 78 1.50 -5.88 3.83
C THR A 78 0.31 -6.52 4.54
N TYR A 79 -0.48 -5.75 5.29
CA TYR A 79 -1.72 -6.23 5.90
C TYR A 79 -2.72 -6.72 4.86
N CYS A 80 -2.97 -5.93 3.81
CA CYS A 80 -3.86 -6.35 2.74
C CYS A 80 -3.41 -7.67 2.11
N ARG A 81 -2.12 -7.81 1.74
CA ARG A 81 -1.60 -9.05 1.14
C ARG A 81 -1.70 -10.24 2.09
N LYS A 82 -1.30 -10.06 3.35
CA LYS A 82 -1.26 -11.15 4.34
C LYS A 82 -2.65 -11.63 4.74
N LEU A 83 -3.56 -10.70 5.01
CA LEU A 83 -4.85 -11.01 5.62
C LEU A 83 -5.94 -11.34 4.60
N PHE A 84 -5.91 -10.71 3.41
CA PHE A 84 -6.82 -11.10 2.35
C PHE A 84 -6.32 -12.30 1.54
N GLY A 85 -5.00 -12.52 1.48
CA GLY A 85 -4.41 -13.62 0.72
C GLY A 85 -4.92 -13.66 -0.72
N ASP A 86 -5.40 -14.82 -1.14
CA ASP A 86 -5.92 -15.07 -2.49
C ASP A 86 -7.18 -14.28 -2.83
N MET A 87 -7.89 -13.75 -1.83
CA MET A 87 -9.04 -12.89 -2.06
C MET A 87 -8.61 -11.53 -2.62
N LEU A 88 -7.38 -11.07 -2.34
CA LEU A 88 -6.90 -9.80 -2.85
C LEU A 88 -6.61 -9.90 -4.36
N MET A 89 -7.19 -9.01 -5.14
CA MET A 89 -6.84 -8.85 -6.55
C MET A 89 -5.55 -8.03 -6.67
N THR A 90 -4.42 -8.72 -6.84
CA THR A 90 -3.09 -8.10 -7.01
C THR A 90 -2.76 -7.76 -8.46
N GLU A 91 -3.31 -8.54 -9.39
CA GLU A 91 -3.04 -8.41 -10.82
C GLU A 91 -4.35 -8.31 -11.63
N PRO A 92 -4.32 -7.67 -12.81
CA PRO A 92 -5.45 -7.67 -13.73
C PRO A 92 -5.79 -9.09 -14.20
N LEU A 93 -7.07 -9.33 -14.52
CA LEU A 93 -7.45 -10.59 -15.14
C LEU A 93 -6.80 -10.72 -16.54
N PRO A 94 -6.28 -11.90 -16.92
CA PRO A 94 -5.71 -12.10 -18.26
C PRO A 94 -6.69 -11.76 -19.40
N SER A 95 -7.98 -11.99 -19.18
CA SER A 95 -9.06 -11.67 -20.13
C SER A 95 -9.41 -10.17 -20.19
N HIS A 96 -9.02 -9.39 -19.18
CA HIS A 96 -9.33 -7.96 -19.06
C HIS A 96 -8.04 -7.18 -18.73
N PRO A 97 -7.07 -7.14 -19.66
CA PRO A 97 -5.85 -6.37 -19.46
C PRO A 97 -6.19 -4.87 -19.34
N LEU A 98 -5.40 -4.14 -18.54
CA LEU A 98 -5.61 -2.70 -18.31
C LEU A 98 -5.20 -1.85 -19.52
N ARG A 99 -6.02 -1.88 -20.56
CA ARG A 99 -5.85 -1.09 -21.79
C ARG A 99 -7.02 -0.13 -21.99
N PRO A 100 -6.81 1.07 -22.56
CA PRO A 100 -7.90 1.97 -22.91
C PRO A 100 -8.92 1.29 -23.83
N GLY A 101 -10.21 1.51 -23.59
CA GLY A 101 -11.30 0.92 -24.37
C GLY A 101 -11.66 -0.52 -24.00
N GLN A 102 -10.87 -1.22 -23.16
CA GLN A 102 -11.26 -2.52 -22.63
C GLN A 102 -12.42 -2.34 -21.63
N PRO A 103 -13.54 -3.08 -21.77
CA PRO A 103 -14.62 -3.04 -20.78
C PRO A 103 -14.16 -3.59 -19.42
N LEU A 104 -14.86 -3.22 -18.36
CA LEU A 104 -14.64 -3.80 -17.04
C LEU A 104 -15.13 -5.26 -17.02
N PRO A 105 -14.48 -6.15 -16.23
CA PRO A 105 -14.97 -7.50 -16.02
C PRO A 105 -16.34 -7.50 -15.34
N SER A 106 -17.14 -8.52 -15.65
CA SER A 106 -18.42 -8.74 -14.98
C SER A 106 -18.23 -9.10 -13.50
N PRO A 107 -19.20 -8.83 -12.61
CA PRO A 107 -19.13 -9.22 -11.21
C PRO A 107 -18.87 -10.72 -11.00
N LYS A 108 -19.40 -11.57 -11.90
CA LYS A 108 -19.21 -13.03 -11.86
C LYS A 108 -17.76 -13.46 -12.14
N GLN A 109 -17.01 -12.68 -12.91
CA GLN A 109 -15.58 -12.95 -13.16
C GLN A 109 -14.68 -12.56 -11.98
N LEU A 110 -15.24 -11.81 -11.02
CA LEU A 110 -14.55 -11.30 -9.85
C LEU A 110 -15.10 -11.90 -8.55
N LEU A 111 -15.72 -13.08 -8.62
CA LEU A 111 -16.23 -13.76 -7.43
C LEU A 111 -15.10 -13.95 -6.41
N ARG A 112 -15.44 -13.64 -5.16
CA ARG A 112 -14.56 -13.75 -4.00
C ARG A 112 -13.28 -12.92 -4.11
N LYS A 113 -13.32 -11.83 -4.89
CA LYS A 113 -12.21 -10.88 -5.02
C LYS A 113 -12.47 -9.57 -4.29
N ILE A 114 -11.43 -9.10 -3.61
CA ILE A 114 -11.34 -7.81 -2.94
C ILE A 114 -10.51 -6.89 -3.84
N ILE A 115 -11.08 -5.76 -4.21
CA ILE A 115 -10.50 -4.78 -5.13
C ILE A 115 -10.18 -3.51 -4.36
N ILE A 116 -8.93 -3.06 -4.47
CA ILE A 116 -8.48 -1.82 -3.82
C ILE A 116 -8.64 -0.65 -4.80
N LYS A 117 -9.49 0.31 -4.44
CA LYS A 117 -9.54 1.64 -5.05
C LYS A 117 -8.64 2.57 -4.25
N ASN A 118 -7.48 2.91 -4.82
CA ASN A 118 -6.53 3.90 -4.26
C ASN A 118 -5.80 4.62 -5.40
N LYS A 119 -5.12 5.73 -5.09
CA LYS A 119 -4.25 6.44 -6.04
C LYS A 119 -3.11 5.53 -6.50
N LYS A 120 -2.91 5.43 -7.81
CA LYS A 120 -1.79 4.69 -8.44
C LYS A 120 -0.82 5.68 -9.07
N LYS A 121 0.49 5.49 -8.86
CA LYS A 121 1.52 6.21 -9.62
C LYS A 121 1.71 5.52 -10.97
N HIS A 122 1.63 6.27 -12.06
CA HIS A 122 2.02 5.78 -13.38
C HIS A 122 3.54 5.87 -13.48
N HIS A 123 4.23 4.73 -13.42
CA HIS A 123 5.61 4.67 -13.84
C HIS A 123 5.60 4.61 -15.37
N HIS A 124 5.93 5.73 -16.03
CA HIS A 124 6.31 5.69 -17.43
C HIS A 124 7.59 4.85 -17.49
N ALA A 125 7.48 3.61 -17.96
CA ALA A 125 8.64 2.83 -18.31
C ALA A 125 9.41 3.64 -19.36
N ARG A 126 10.55 4.22 -18.97
CA ARG A 126 11.44 4.87 -19.93
C ARG A 126 11.98 3.73 -20.80
N HIS A 127 11.41 3.57 -21.99
CA HIS A 127 12.07 2.81 -23.03
C HIS A 127 13.38 3.53 -23.33
N HIS A 128 14.49 3.00 -22.82
CA HIS A 128 15.80 3.30 -23.38
C HIS A 128 15.83 2.63 -24.76
N PRO A 129 15.88 3.39 -25.88
CA PRO A 129 16.16 2.76 -27.16
C PRO A 129 17.56 2.17 -27.10
N HIS A 130 17.65 0.85 -27.23
CA HIS A 130 18.91 0.19 -27.56
C HIS A 130 19.32 0.66 -28.96
N THR A 131 20.21 1.64 -29.02
CA THR A 131 20.90 2.00 -30.26
C THR A 131 21.88 0.87 -30.57
N ALA A 132 21.48 -0.06 -31.44
CA ALA A 132 22.35 -1.03 -32.07
C ALA A 132 23.29 -0.28 -33.04
N GLY A 133 24.45 0.14 -32.52
CA GLY A 133 25.55 0.65 -33.32
C GLY A 133 26.41 -0.51 -33.81
N SER A 134 26.17 -0.96 -35.05
CA SER A 134 27.06 -1.84 -35.78
C SER A 134 28.23 -1.04 -36.37
N LYS A 135 29.47 -1.42 -36.05
CA LYS A 135 30.63 -1.27 -36.94
C LYS A 135 31.53 -2.50 -36.80
N PRO A 136 31.97 -3.11 -37.92
CA PRO A 136 32.89 -4.23 -37.91
C PRO A 136 34.33 -3.72 -37.85
N SER A 137 35.20 -4.45 -37.16
CA SER A 137 36.65 -4.33 -37.33
C SER A 137 37.29 -5.71 -37.38
N SER A 138 38.41 -5.76 -38.10
CA SER A 138 39.01 -6.87 -38.81
C SER A 138 39.71 -7.93 -37.97
N ALA A 139 39.67 -9.16 -38.49
CA ALA A 139 40.67 -10.24 -38.52
C ALA A 139 41.90 -10.19 -37.57
N ALA A 140 42.12 -11.30 -36.83
CA ALA A 140 43.20 -12.26 -37.11
C ALA A 140 43.17 -13.44 -36.11
N ALA A 141 43.56 -14.62 -36.59
CA ALA A 141 43.51 -15.92 -35.93
C ALA A 141 44.64 -16.15 -34.90
N THR A 142 44.45 -17.11 -33.97
CA THR A 142 45.32 -18.30 -33.75
C THR A 142 44.72 -19.21 -32.67
N ALA A 143 44.93 -20.52 -32.83
CA ALA A 143 44.27 -21.64 -32.16
C ALA A 143 45.06 -22.26 -30.99
N MET A 144 44.42 -23.25 -30.34
CA MET A 144 44.93 -24.32 -29.45
C MET A 144 45.29 -23.92 -28.01
N ALA A 145 45.12 -24.72 -26.94
CA ALA A 145 44.66 -26.09 -26.71
C ALA A 145 44.15 -26.25 -25.26
N ALA A 146 43.55 -27.42 -24.98
CA ALA A 146 43.04 -27.88 -23.69
C ALA A 146 44.10 -28.13 -22.60
N ALA A 147 43.70 -28.09 -21.31
CA ALA A 147 43.83 -29.18 -20.33
C ALA A 147 43.77 -28.71 -18.84
N THR A 148 42.86 -29.35 -18.08
CA THR A 148 42.95 -29.92 -16.70
C THR A 148 43.61 -29.21 -15.49
N ALA A 149 42.91 -29.35 -14.35
CA ALA A 149 43.38 -29.74 -13.00
C ALA A 149 43.50 -28.68 -11.87
N ALA A 150 42.71 -28.95 -10.81
CA ALA A 150 42.99 -28.98 -9.37
C ALA A 150 43.69 -27.83 -8.59
N ALA A 151 42.99 -27.44 -7.51
CA ALA A 151 43.44 -27.19 -6.13
C ALA A 151 44.47 -26.08 -5.81
N ALA A 152 44.09 -25.14 -4.93
CA ALA A 152 44.69 -24.88 -3.60
C ALA A 152 44.33 -23.48 -3.07
N VAL A 153 44.14 -23.40 -1.74
CA VAL A 153 43.99 -22.19 -0.89
C VAL A 153 45.40 -21.66 -0.56
N PRO A 154 45.63 -20.35 -0.29
CA PRO A 154 45.57 -19.82 1.10
C PRO A 154 44.96 -18.39 1.19
N VAL A 155 44.19 -18.06 2.24
CA VAL A 155 44.56 -17.44 3.53
C VAL A 155 45.37 -16.14 3.40
N GLU A 156 44.72 -15.00 3.71
CA GLU A 156 45.31 -13.88 4.46
C GLU A 156 44.22 -13.26 5.36
N GLU A 157 44.47 -13.34 6.67
CA GLU A 157 43.84 -12.59 7.75
C GLU A 157 44.65 -11.30 7.94
N GLU A 158 44.01 -10.18 8.30
CA GLU A 158 44.58 -9.25 9.28
C GLU A 158 43.45 -8.72 10.18
N ASP A 159 43.68 -8.94 11.47
CA ASP A 159 42.96 -8.46 12.64
C ASP A 159 43.16 -6.96 12.87
N ASP A 160 42.22 -6.31 13.55
CA ASP A 160 42.57 -5.40 14.64
C ASP A 160 41.42 -5.34 15.67
N ASP A 161 41.73 -5.92 16.82
CA ASP A 161 41.03 -5.94 18.09
C ASP A 161 41.33 -4.62 18.84
N ILE A 162 40.38 -4.01 19.57
CA ILE A 162 40.58 -3.70 21.01
C ILE A 162 39.34 -3.10 21.70
N SER A 163 38.80 -3.95 22.58
CA SER A 163 38.28 -3.77 23.95
C SER A 163 37.59 -2.47 24.41
N SER A 164 36.44 -2.71 25.03
CA SER A 164 35.72 -1.93 26.06
C SER A 164 36.53 -1.75 27.36
N PRO A 165 36.04 -0.99 28.39
CA PRO A 165 35.18 -1.63 29.41
C PRO A 165 34.12 -0.74 30.10
N LEU A 166 33.22 -1.43 30.82
CA LEU A 166 32.21 -0.99 31.83
C LEU A 166 32.88 -0.19 32.99
N ASP A 167 32.24 0.65 33.83
CA ASP A 167 31.09 0.39 34.71
C ASP A 167 30.74 1.66 35.57
N LEU A 168 29.65 1.58 36.37
CA LEU A 168 29.26 2.40 37.54
C LEU A 168 28.33 3.64 37.42
N ALA A 169 27.05 3.37 37.69
CA ALA A 169 26.19 3.95 38.74
C ALA A 169 26.18 5.46 39.03
N ALA A 170 25.01 6.09 38.89
CA ALA A 170 24.37 6.94 39.92
C ALA A 170 22.94 7.36 39.52
N VAL A 171 21.98 7.08 40.40
CA VAL A 171 20.63 7.66 40.43
C VAL A 171 20.68 8.89 41.33
N PRO A 172 19.90 9.95 41.05
CA PRO A 172 19.10 10.51 42.12
C PRO A 172 17.65 10.78 41.72
N GLN A 173 16.81 10.82 42.75
CA GLN A 173 15.36 10.85 42.76
C GLN A 173 14.87 12.25 43.21
N VAL A 174 13.63 12.57 42.85
CA VAL A 174 12.66 13.58 43.38
C VAL A 174 12.99 15.08 43.36
N ASP A 175 12.09 15.90 42.76
CA ASP A 175 11.11 16.70 43.51
C ASP A 175 9.97 17.26 42.63
N THR A 176 8.89 17.56 43.34
CA THR A 176 7.53 18.05 43.09
C THR A 176 7.35 19.32 42.25
N GLY A 177 6.10 19.57 41.82
CA GLY A 177 5.66 20.92 41.47
C GLY A 177 4.50 20.97 40.48
N GLU A 178 3.28 20.94 41.01
CA GLU A 178 2.09 21.42 40.32
C GLU A 178 2.22 22.92 39.98
N ASP A 179 1.53 23.33 38.91
CA ASP A 179 0.54 24.42 38.90
C ASP A 179 0.71 25.49 37.79
N ARG A 180 -0.43 25.74 37.14
CA ARG A 180 -0.83 26.90 36.32
C ARG A 180 -0.17 27.12 34.95
N MET A 181 -1.00 27.11 33.90
CA MET A 181 -1.68 28.34 33.48
C MET A 181 -2.74 28.09 32.39
N LEU A 182 -4.02 28.21 32.79
CA LEU A 182 -5.12 28.58 31.89
C LEU A 182 -4.84 29.95 31.25
N LYS A 183 -5.22 30.08 29.98
CA LYS A 183 -5.63 31.28 29.19
C LYS A 183 -5.09 31.11 27.76
N LEU A 184 -5.78 31.34 26.65
CA LEU A 184 -7.08 31.93 26.31
C LEU A 184 -7.32 31.53 24.84
N LEU A 185 -8.55 31.14 24.50
CA LEU A 185 -9.04 31.23 23.11
C LEU A 185 -9.24 32.71 22.76
N PRO A 186 -9.20 33.07 21.46
CA PRO A 186 -10.49 33.31 20.81
C PRO A 186 -10.62 32.70 19.41
N ASP A 187 -11.88 32.47 19.07
CA ASP A 187 -12.44 32.06 17.79
C ASP A 187 -12.01 32.95 16.61
N VAL A 188 -11.67 32.35 15.47
CA VAL A 188 -11.96 32.91 14.15
C VAL A 188 -12.35 31.78 13.19
N ASP A 189 -13.61 31.86 12.81
CA ASP A 189 -14.30 31.22 11.70
C ASP A 189 -13.63 31.52 10.35
N SER A 190 -13.34 30.49 9.56
CA SER A 190 -13.12 30.58 8.11
C SER A 190 -13.06 29.20 7.45
N SER A 191 -14.18 28.76 6.88
CA SER A 191 -14.25 27.83 5.75
C SER A 191 -15.43 28.24 4.87
N PRO A 192 -15.52 27.87 3.57
CA PRO A 192 -14.59 27.07 2.76
C PRO A 192 -14.30 27.65 1.35
N SER A 193 -13.32 27.09 0.64
CA SER A 193 -13.32 27.10 -0.84
C SER A 193 -12.99 25.70 -1.39
N PRO A 194 -13.90 25.11 -2.19
CA PRO A 194 -13.72 23.79 -2.77
C PRO A 194 -13.03 23.90 -4.13
N ALA A 195 -11.71 23.77 -4.16
CA ALA A 195 -11.00 23.61 -5.41
C ALA A 195 -9.93 22.53 -5.28
N GLN A 196 -9.93 21.61 -6.26
CA GLN A 196 -8.90 20.61 -6.56
C GLN A 196 -9.04 19.24 -5.87
N ARG A 197 -10.25 18.66 -5.92
CA ARG A 197 -10.41 17.20 -5.91
C ARG A 197 -10.30 16.66 -7.34
N LYS A 198 -9.07 16.40 -7.82
CA LYS A 198 -8.88 15.51 -8.99
C LYS A 198 -9.17 14.07 -8.54
N ARG A 199 -10.46 13.72 -8.47
CA ARG A 199 -10.91 12.33 -8.35
C ARG A 199 -10.64 11.65 -9.68
N ALA A 200 -9.77 10.64 -9.70
CA ALA A 200 -9.86 9.61 -10.72
C ALA A 200 -11.15 8.83 -10.45
N THR A 201 -12.26 9.32 -11.00
CA THR A 201 -13.51 8.60 -11.05
C THR A 201 -13.35 7.53 -12.12
N VAL A 202 -13.29 6.26 -11.73
CA VAL A 202 -13.68 5.19 -12.65
C VAL A 202 -15.19 5.33 -12.79
N VAL A 203 -15.60 6.02 -13.86
CA VAL A 203 -17.01 6.22 -14.19
C VAL A 203 -17.58 4.85 -14.56
N PHE A 204 -18.51 4.35 -13.74
CA PHE A 204 -19.46 3.34 -14.19
C PHE A 204 -20.38 4.03 -15.19
N SER A 205 -20.08 3.88 -16.49
CA SER A 205 -21.07 4.17 -17.52
C SER A 205 -22.16 3.10 -17.42
N GLY A 206 -23.29 3.49 -16.82
CA GLY A 206 -24.51 2.71 -16.86
C GLY A 206 -24.99 2.61 -18.32
N VAL A 207 -25.04 1.41 -18.86
CA VAL A 207 -25.68 1.12 -20.14
C VAL A 207 -27.17 1.42 -19.98
N ARG A 208 -27.66 2.42 -20.72
CA ARG A 208 -29.09 2.71 -20.85
C ARG A 208 -29.72 1.60 -21.72
N PRO A 209 -30.84 0.98 -21.33
CA PRO A 209 -31.51 -0.01 -22.18
C PRO A 209 -32.03 0.65 -23.48
N PRO A 210 -32.03 -0.07 -24.62
CA PRO A 210 -32.58 0.45 -25.87
C PRO A 210 -34.10 0.66 -25.74
N PRO A 211 -34.67 1.66 -26.44
CA PRO A 211 -36.12 1.85 -26.48
C PRO A 211 -36.81 0.66 -27.18
N PRO A 212 -38.06 0.35 -26.81
CA PRO A 212 -38.83 -0.69 -27.49
C PRO A 212 -39.07 -0.30 -28.95
N SER A 213 -38.91 -1.28 -29.84
CA SER A 213 -39.27 -1.15 -31.26
C SER A 213 -40.80 -1.16 -31.39
N GLU A 214 -41.36 -0.08 -31.95
CA GLU A 214 -42.70 -0.07 -32.54
C GLU A 214 -42.69 -0.72 -33.94
#